data_AF-A0A6N2EIY9-F1
#
_entry.id   AF-A0A6N2EIY9-F1
#
_cell.length_a   1.000
_cell.length_b   1.000
_cell.length_c   1.000
_cell.angle_alpha   90.00
_cell.angle_beta   90.00
_cell.angle_gamma   90.00
#
_symmetry.space_group_name_H-M   'P 1'
#
loop_
_entity.id
_entity.type
_entity.pdbx_description
1 polymer ?
#
loop_
_entity_poly.entity_id
_entity_poly.type
_entity_poly.pdbx_seq_one_letter_code
_entity_poly.pdbx_strand_id
1 'polypeptide(L)'
;MPDRQQPVVVWGGGTGGAAAAIQAGRAGARTLLLTPGAWLGGMVSAAGVCCPDGNELSPWQTGLWGALLRQLATEEPEGLDHNWVSCFGYRPSTAEAILRRWLQAAGVEWWPHCRLRAVRRQGERITHLELERQGQPVTVAPQLAIDGSDRGELIALAGSAHRFGWESRELWGEPSAPPASRLATEPFFSQQPVQSPTWVAMGRLRRERICPHPAPPLAPPFAAATDAFGLERTITYGRLPGDLVMLNWPLHGNDWHAGLERAFSGDPAAEADLFAAMGEHSLAFAGALEQASGGWLEPAKVFPDAPGADALEGPSPLALMPYWREGRRLQGLVTVTEQQLLPAGPGASIAPLAAPGGPLAAPDGPLEAIAVGNYANDHHYPGDDWPLAPKSCRWGGRWSGTPFTIPYGALVSRDTTNLLAADKCVSVSHMANGATRLQPLILNIGQAAGLAAALCLQRGCAPAELPVRQLQQALINDGVAPAGPLPLWDTPWHHHAWRQRQLAALADPALLDAGGQLDGAQKRPGALEADLAPTQAPATAHEQLWSGALVGDGQGGYQLDSSSACPGGARRRWPLITLEPAVHHWLAQAAERTSAGPVQLLAVANPWGPWLRVTRLQGPATSRS
;
A
#
# COMPACT_ATOMS: atom_id res chain seq x y z
N MET A 1 -9.92 -9.45 38.23
CA MET A 1 -8.56 -9.97 37.97
C MET A 1 -7.60 -8.79 38.01
N PRO A 2 -6.35 -8.93 38.47
CA PRO A 2 -5.41 -7.82 38.46
C PRO A 2 -5.14 -7.33 37.04
N ASP A 3 -5.04 -6.01 36.85
CA ASP A 3 -4.81 -5.39 35.55
C ASP A 3 -3.45 -5.82 34.97
N ARG A 4 -3.44 -6.25 33.70
CA ARG A 4 -2.18 -6.62 33.02
C ARG A 4 -1.49 -5.36 32.51
N GLN A 5 -0.45 -4.92 33.21
CA GLN A 5 0.45 -3.85 32.76
C GLN A 5 1.21 -4.30 31.52
N GLN A 6 1.18 -3.51 30.44
CA GLN A 6 1.84 -3.83 29.17
C GLN A 6 2.55 -2.60 28.60
N PRO A 7 3.84 -2.68 28.20
CA PRO A 7 4.55 -1.52 27.66
C PRO A 7 3.96 -1.00 26.35
N VAL A 8 3.82 -1.85 25.34
CA VAL A 8 3.16 -1.49 24.07
C VAL A 8 1.94 -2.40 23.85
N VAL A 9 0.79 -1.78 23.59
CA VAL A 9 -0.43 -2.46 23.16
C VAL A 9 -0.80 -1.95 21.77
N VAL A 10 -0.94 -2.86 20.81
CA VAL A 10 -1.43 -2.55 19.46
C VAL A 10 -2.84 -3.12 19.30
N TRP A 11 -3.79 -2.27 18.94
CA TRP A 11 -5.16 -2.67 18.61
C TRP A 11 -5.33 -2.73 17.09
N GLY A 12 -5.74 -3.89 16.58
CA GLY A 12 -5.98 -4.11 15.16
C GLY A 12 -4.86 -4.88 14.47
N GLY A 13 -5.25 -5.93 13.73
CA GLY A 13 -4.35 -6.74 12.91
C GLY A 13 -4.28 -6.28 11.46
N GLY A 14 -4.60 -5.00 11.22
CA GLY A 14 -4.51 -4.36 9.91
C GLY A 14 -3.08 -4.35 9.38
N THR A 15 -2.89 -3.84 8.18
CA THR A 15 -1.58 -3.80 7.51
C THR A 15 -0.57 -3.05 8.39
N GLY A 16 -0.98 -1.90 8.90
CA GLY A 16 -0.19 -1.02 9.74
C GLY A 16 -0.05 -1.53 11.18
N GLY A 17 -1.13 -2.09 11.74
CA GLY A 17 -1.10 -2.68 13.08
C GLY A 17 -0.14 -3.87 13.20
N ALA A 18 -0.17 -4.78 12.22
CA ALA A 18 0.79 -5.89 12.16
C ALA A 18 2.24 -5.39 12.05
N ALA A 19 2.48 -4.40 11.16
CA ALA A 19 3.80 -3.78 11.00
C ALA A 19 4.30 -3.10 12.28
N ALA A 20 3.43 -2.35 12.97
CA ALA A 20 3.77 -1.67 14.23
C ALA A 20 4.12 -2.67 15.34
N ALA A 21 3.36 -3.74 15.48
CA ALA A 21 3.64 -4.76 16.48
C ALA A 21 4.98 -5.46 16.22
N ILE A 22 5.22 -5.87 14.96
CA ILE A 22 6.48 -6.50 14.53
C ILE A 22 7.67 -5.58 14.80
N GLN A 23 7.58 -4.30 14.40
CA GLN A 23 8.69 -3.38 14.56
C GLN A 23 8.95 -3.03 16.03
N ALA A 24 7.90 -2.83 16.84
CA ALA A 24 8.06 -2.59 18.27
C ALA A 24 8.76 -3.77 18.98
N GLY A 25 8.37 -5.01 18.65
CA GLY A 25 9.01 -6.23 19.14
C GLY A 25 10.48 -6.35 18.72
N ARG A 26 10.78 -6.11 17.43
CA ARG A 26 12.16 -6.11 16.90
C ARG A 26 13.06 -5.06 17.57
N ALA A 27 12.49 -3.91 17.94
CA ALA A 27 13.19 -2.86 18.68
C ALA A 27 13.31 -3.15 20.19
N GLY A 28 12.89 -4.34 20.64
CA GLY A 28 13.05 -4.83 22.01
C GLY A 28 11.92 -4.42 22.97
N ALA A 29 10.84 -3.81 22.50
CA ALA A 29 9.71 -3.46 23.35
C ALA A 29 8.81 -4.69 23.58
N ARG A 30 8.43 -4.92 24.84
CA ARG A 30 7.42 -5.95 25.16
C ARG A 30 6.07 -5.51 24.60
N THR A 31 5.63 -6.21 23.58
CA THR A 31 4.49 -5.81 22.75
C THR A 31 3.37 -6.85 22.83
N LEU A 32 2.14 -6.36 23.00
CA LEU A 32 0.91 -7.16 22.91
C LEU A 32 0.11 -6.68 21.70
N LEU A 33 -0.13 -7.58 20.74
CA LEU A 33 -1.03 -7.35 19.62
C LEU A 33 -2.41 -7.96 19.94
N LEU A 34 -3.46 -7.17 19.78
CA LEU A 34 -4.85 -7.54 19.98
C LEU A 34 -5.60 -7.43 18.66
N THR A 35 -6.20 -8.52 18.18
CA THR A 35 -6.88 -8.54 16.87
C THR A 35 -8.31 -9.06 16.96
N PRO A 36 -9.26 -8.50 16.18
CA PRO A 36 -10.63 -9.04 16.08
C PRO A 36 -10.69 -10.46 15.53
N GLY A 37 -9.86 -10.77 14.53
CA GLY A 37 -9.75 -12.09 13.92
C GLY A 37 -8.44 -12.79 14.25
N ALA A 38 -8.24 -13.98 13.69
CA ALA A 38 -7.01 -14.76 13.84
C ALA A 38 -6.11 -14.70 12.60
N TRP A 39 -6.21 -13.68 11.75
CA TRP A 39 -5.44 -13.51 10.52
C TRP A 39 -4.84 -12.11 10.48
N LEU A 40 -3.55 -12.00 10.15
CA LEU A 40 -2.80 -10.74 10.20
C LEU A 40 -2.62 -10.14 8.81
N GLY A 41 -2.61 -8.81 8.71
CA GLY A 41 -2.10 -8.08 7.56
C GLY A 41 -3.14 -7.29 6.76
N GLY A 42 -4.40 -7.21 7.21
CA GLY A 42 -5.42 -6.37 6.58
C GLY A 42 -5.44 -6.47 5.05
N MET A 43 -5.21 -5.36 4.35
CA MET A 43 -5.15 -5.28 2.88
C MET A 43 -4.20 -6.31 2.25
N VAL A 44 -2.99 -6.50 2.79
CA VAL A 44 -1.99 -7.40 2.17
C VAL A 44 -2.33 -8.88 2.33
N SER A 45 -3.40 -9.24 3.03
CA SER A 45 -3.77 -10.63 3.27
C SER A 45 -5.26 -10.80 3.62
N ALA A 46 -5.69 -10.44 4.84
CA ALA A 46 -7.02 -10.72 5.40
C ALA A 46 -8.18 -10.16 4.56
N ALA A 47 -7.99 -8.98 3.97
CA ALA A 47 -8.97 -8.33 3.09
C ALA A 47 -8.80 -8.73 1.61
N GLY A 48 -7.85 -9.60 1.29
CA GLY A 48 -7.65 -10.17 -0.04
C GLY A 48 -7.04 -9.24 -1.09
N VAL A 49 -6.55 -8.05 -0.72
CA VAL A 49 -6.01 -7.05 -1.67
C VAL A 49 -4.53 -7.33 -1.99
N CYS A 50 -4.28 -8.47 -2.64
CA CYS A 50 -2.93 -9.01 -2.89
C CYS A 50 -2.33 -8.62 -4.26
N CYS A 51 -2.89 -7.60 -4.90
CA CYS A 51 -2.28 -6.86 -6.01
C CYS A 51 -2.06 -5.41 -5.52
N PRO A 52 -0.93 -5.12 -4.83
CA PRO A 52 -0.71 -3.84 -4.20
C PRO A 52 -0.27 -2.77 -5.20
N ASP A 53 -0.67 -1.53 -4.96
CA ASP A 53 -0.24 -0.38 -5.75
C ASP A 53 0.68 0.55 -4.94
N GLY A 54 1.52 1.28 -5.67
CA GLY A 54 2.50 2.18 -5.09
C GLY A 54 3.79 1.49 -4.64
N ASN A 55 4.82 2.30 -4.40
CA ASN A 55 6.20 1.96 -4.04
C ASN A 55 6.75 0.74 -4.79
N GLU A 56 6.41 0.62 -6.08
CA GLU A 56 6.89 -0.46 -6.94
C GLU A 56 8.34 -0.21 -7.38
N LEU A 57 8.77 1.06 -7.43
CA LEU A 57 10.11 1.40 -7.87
C LEU A 57 11.12 0.97 -6.81
N SER A 58 12.26 0.41 -7.24
CA SER A 58 13.28 -0.09 -6.33
C SER A 58 13.78 0.97 -5.33
N PRO A 59 13.81 2.29 -5.58
CA PRO A 59 14.14 3.26 -4.54
C PRO A 59 13.19 3.26 -3.32
N TRP A 60 11.94 2.83 -3.49
CA TRP A 60 10.90 2.83 -2.46
C TRP A 60 10.45 1.44 -2.01
N GLN A 61 11.04 0.37 -2.53
CA GLN A 61 10.92 -0.99 -1.99
C GLN A 61 11.74 -1.14 -0.69
N THR A 62 11.48 -0.26 0.27
CA THR A 62 12.18 -0.13 1.55
C THR A 62 11.23 -0.46 2.70
N GLY A 63 11.78 -0.54 3.91
CA GLY A 63 11.01 -0.84 5.11
C GLY A 63 10.42 -2.24 5.11
N LEU A 64 9.37 -2.44 5.91
CA LEU A 64 8.65 -3.70 5.99
C LEU A 64 7.97 -4.07 4.67
N TRP A 65 7.58 -3.08 3.86
CA TRP A 65 7.12 -3.33 2.49
C TRP A 65 8.19 -4.01 1.63
N GLY A 66 9.38 -3.42 1.55
CA GLY A 66 10.51 -4.00 0.82
C GLY A 66 10.90 -5.38 1.34
N ALA A 67 10.91 -5.56 2.67
CA ALA A 67 11.18 -6.86 3.27
C ALA A 67 10.14 -7.92 2.88
N LEU A 68 8.87 -7.52 2.77
CA LEU A 68 7.77 -8.42 2.43
C LEU A 68 7.89 -8.84 0.97
N LEU A 69 8.12 -7.90 0.05
CA LEU A 69 8.36 -8.20 -1.36
C LEU A 69 9.50 -9.20 -1.57
N ARG A 70 10.62 -9.05 -0.85
CA ARG A 70 11.77 -9.97 -0.96
C ARG A 70 11.43 -11.39 -0.51
N GLN A 71 10.65 -11.53 0.57
CA GLN A 71 10.22 -12.85 1.05
C GLN A 71 9.18 -13.45 0.10
N LEU A 72 8.20 -12.67 -0.35
CA LEU A 72 7.21 -13.10 -1.33
C LEU A 72 7.87 -13.59 -2.63
N ALA A 73 8.86 -12.85 -3.16
CA ALA A 73 9.59 -13.26 -4.36
C ALA A 73 10.35 -14.60 -4.20
N THR A 74 10.63 -15.01 -2.96
CA THR A 74 11.27 -16.30 -2.66
C THR A 74 10.24 -17.41 -2.40
N GLU A 75 9.09 -17.07 -1.82
CA GLU A 75 8.06 -18.03 -1.37
C GLU A 75 6.93 -18.24 -2.38
N GLU A 76 6.84 -17.42 -3.42
CA GLU A 76 5.94 -17.59 -4.56
C GLU A 76 6.68 -18.23 -5.76
N PRO A 77 6.54 -19.55 -5.99
CA PRO A 77 7.34 -20.26 -7.00
C PRO A 77 6.98 -19.89 -8.45
N GLU A 78 5.85 -19.23 -8.67
CA GLU A 78 5.41 -18.75 -9.98
C GLU A 78 5.84 -17.28 -10.23
N GLY A 79 6.44 -16.62 -9.24
CA GLY A 79 6.80 -15.22 -9.27
C GLY A 79 5.68 -14.29 -8.82
N LEU A 80 5.86 -12.99 -9.06
CA LEU A 80 4.91 -11.93 -8.66
C LEU A 80 4.24 -11.24 -9.86
N ASP A 81 4.72 -11.45 -11.08
CA ASP A 81 4.28 -10.76 -12.30
C ASP A 81 3.02 -11.41 -12.93
N HIS A 82 1.90 -11.38 -12.21
CA HIS A 82 0.70 -12.14 -12.59
C HIS A 82 -0.46 -11.31 -13.14
N ASN A 83 -0.55 -10.01 -12.83
CA ASN A 83 -1.70 -9.17 -13.11
C ASN A 83 -1.32 -7.90 -13.88
N TRP A 84 -2.33 -7.14 -14.35
CA TRP A 84 -2.10 -5.92 -15.14
C TRP A 84 -2.30 -4.62 -14.37
N VAL A 85 -2.79 -4.68 -13.13
CA VAL A 85 -2.93 -3.50 -12.26
C VAL A 85 -1.61 -3.16 -11.56
N SER A 86 -0.85 -4.17 -11.15
CA SER A 86 0.36 -4.06 -10.34
C SER A 86 1.52 -4.85 -10.95
N CYS A 87 2.75 -4.48 -10.57
CA CYS A 87 3.93 -5.33 -10.81
C CYS A 87 3.99 -6.56 -9.88
N PHE A 88 3.12 -6.64 -8.87
CA PHE A 88 3.15 -7.70 -7.88
C PHE A 88 1.76 -8.33 -7.68
N GLY A 89 1.73 -9.65 -7.56
CA GLY A 89 0.56 -10.45 -7.25
C GLY A 89 1.02 -11.69 -6.48
N TYR A 90 0.39 -11.97 -5.34
CA TYR A 90 0.78 -13.06 -4.46
C TYR A 90 -0.44 -13.67 -3.75
N ARG A 91 -0.27 -14.85 -3.15
CA ARG A 91 -1.36 -15.51 -2.43
C ARG A 91 -1.54 -14.86 -1.04
N PRO A 92 -2.78 -14.62 -0.58
CA PRO A 92 -3.06 -14.07 0.74
C PRO A 92 -2.42 -14.88 1.88
N SER A 93 -2.42 -16.21 1.75
CA SER A 93 -1.83 -17.14 2.73
C SER A 93 -0.31 -17.03 2.83
N THR A 94 0.39 -16.79 1.72
CA THR A 94 1.85 -16.58 1.71
C THR A 94 2.21 -15.32 2.50
N ALA A 95 1.55 -14.20 2.19
CA ALA A 95 1.76 -12.94 2.90
C ALA A 95 1.47 -13.07 4.40
N GLU A 96 0.38 -13.75 4.75
CA GLU A 96 0.01 -13.98 6.14
C GLU A 96 1.04 -14.82 6.90
N ALA A 97 1.49 -15.92 6.31
CA ALA A 97 2.46 -16.82 6.92
C ALA A 97 3.79 -16.09 7.19
N ILE A 98 4.22 -15.22 6.28
CA ILE A 98 5.39 -14.34 6.45
C ILE A 98 5.20 -13.44 7.67
N LEU A 99 4.07 -12.71 7.75
CA LEU A 99 3.78 -11.79 8.85
C LEU A 99 3.72 -12.51 10.20
N ARG A 100 3.09 -13.68 10.25
CA ARG A 100 3.05 -14.53 11.45
C ARG A 100 4.44 -14.92 11.94
N ARG A 101 5.31 -15.41 11.03
CA ARG A 101 6.69 -15.77 11.37
C ARG A 101 7.47 -14.57 11.87
N TRP A 102 7.29 -13.40 11.27
CA TRP A 102 7.95 -12.18 11.73
C TRP A 102 7.47 -11.74 13.10
N LEU A 103 6.18 -11.86 13.37
CA LEU A 103 5.59 -11.54 14.66
C LEU A 103 6.14 -12.46 15.77
N GLN A 104 6.21 -13.77 15.49
CA GLN A 104 6.82 -14.75 16.39
C GLN A 104 8.31 -14.47 16.61
N ALA A 105 9.08 -14.22 15.55
CA ALA A 105 10.51 -13.93 15.64
C ALA A 105 10.80 -12.61 16.40
N ALA A 106 9.86 -11.66 16.37
CA ALA A 106 9.93 -10.41 17.12
C ALA A 106 9.53 -10.55 18.60
N GLY A 107 9.14 -11.74 19.06
CA GLY A 107 8.75 -11.99 20.45
C GLY A 107 7.46 -11.28 20.87
N VAL A 108 6.60 -10.94 19.91
CA VAL A 108 5.33 -10.26 20.17
C VAL A 108 4.31 -11.26 20.72
N GLU A 109 3.66 -10.91 21.82
CA GLU A 109 2.50 -11.66 22.31
C GLU A 109 1.28 -11.29 21.46
N TRP A 110 0.55 -12.28 20.95
CA TRP A 110 -0.62 -12.05 20.11
C TRP A 110 -1.87 -12.73 20.66
N TRP A 111 -2.91 -11.92 20.89
CA TRP A 111 -4.25 -12.41 21.24
C TRP A 111 -5.23 -12.17 20.09
N PRO A 112 -5.63 -13.23 19.36
CA PRO A 112 -6.72 -13.14 18.40
C PRO A 112 -8.09 -13.18 19.08
N HIS A 113 -9.15 -12.93 18.29
CA HIS A 113 -10.55 -12.98 18.74
C HIS A 113 -10.83 -12.07 19.94
N CYS A 114 -10.26 -10.87 19.91
CA CYS A 114 -10.48 -9.83 20.90
C CYS A 114 -11.51 -8.83 20.40
N ARG A 115 -12.42 -8.40 21.28
CA ARG A 115 -13.32 -7.28 21.02
C ARG A 115 -13.03 -6.14 21.98
N LEU A 116 -12.67 -4.96 21.46
CA LEU A 116 -12.51 -3.76 22.26
C LEU A 116 -13.89 -3.22 22.64
N ARG A 117 -14.16 -3.10 23.95
CA ARG A 117 -15.45 -2.69 24.49
C ARG A 117 -15.45 -1.23 24.93
N ALA A 118 -14.39 -0.82 25.63
CA ALA A 118 -14.24 0.52 26.16
C ALA A 118 -12.76 0.85 26.39
N VAL A 119 -12.47 2.14 26.53
CA VAL A 119 -11.16 2.66 26.90
C VAL A 119 -11.33 3.62 28.06
N ARG A 120 -10.55 3.43 29.13
CA ARG A 120 -10.51 4.37 30.25
C ARG A 120 -9.34 5.33 30.08
N ARG A 121 -9.60 6.59 30.40
CA ARG A 121 -8.60 7.66 30.42
C ARG A 121 -8.53 8.32 31.78
N GLN A 122 -7.35 8.85 32.08
CA GLN A 122 -7.13 9.80 33.17
C GLN A 122 -6.46 11.04 32.56
N GLY A 123 -7.23 12.13 32.45
CA GLY A 123 -6.81 13.28 31.65
C GLY A 123 -6.50 12.87 30.21
N GLU A 124 -5.34 13.27 29.71
CA GLU A 124 -4.91 13.00 28.34
C GLU A 124 -4.31 11.60 28.14
N ARG A 125 -4.31 10.73 29.15
CA ARG A 125 -3.63 9.43 29.07
C ARG A 125 -4.62 8.28 29.06
N ILE A 126 -4.45 7.33 28.14
CA ILE A 126 -5.12 6.03 28.17
C ILE A 126 -4.54 5.21 29.32
N THR A 127 -5.39 4.78 30.25
CA THR A 127 -4.98 3.98 31.40
C THR A 127 -5.35 2.51 31.24
N HIS A 128 -6.48 2.20 30.58
CA HIS A 128 -6.95 0.83 30.41
C HIS A 128 -7.69 0.62 29.08
N LEU A 129 -7.48 -0.53 28.45
CA LEU A 129 -8.34 -1.09 27.41
C LEU A 129 -9.19 -2.20 28.05
N GLU A 130 -10.50 -2.08 27.91
CA GLU A 130 -11.47 -3.11 28.33
C GLU A 130 -11.83 -3.96 27.12
N LEU A 131 -11.53 -5.24 27.22
CA LEU A 131 -11.63 -6.21 26.13
C LEU A 131 -12.57 -7.33 26.52
N GLU A 132 -13.13 -7.98 25.52
CA GLU A 132 -13.72 -9.30 25.63
C GLU A 132 -12.85 -10.27 24.81
N ARG A 133 -12.41 -11.38 25.43
CA ARG A 133 -11.60 -12.42 24.80
C ARG A 133 -12.18 -13.77 25.15
N GLN A 134 -12.56 -14.56 24.15
CA GLN A 134 -13.19 -15.88 24.35
C GLN A 134 -14.42 -15.80 25.29
N GLY A 135 -15.22 -14.74 25.14
CA GLY A 135 -16.41 -14.47 25.98
C GLY A 135 -16.11 -14.03 27.41
N GLN A 136 -14.84 -13.81 27.77
CA GLN A 136 -14.43 -13.37 29.10
C GLN A 136 -13.94 -11.92 29.07
N PRO A 137 -14.32 -11.07 30.05
CA PRO A 137 -13.80 -9.73 30.17
C PRO A 137 -12.33 -9.75 30.59
N VAL A 138 -11.50 -8.95 29.91
CA VAL A 138 -10.07 -8.78 30.19
C VAL A 138 -9.73 -7.30 30.17
N THR A 139 -8.84 -6.87 31.07
CA THR A 139 -8.37 -5.48 31.12
C THR A 139 -6.85 -5.44 30.96
N VAL A 140 -6.38 -4.56 30.08
CA VAL A 140 -4.95 -4.33 29.81
C VAL A 140 -4.65 -2.85 30.06
N ALA A 141 -3.57 -2.58 30.78
CA ALA A 141 -3.10 -1.22 31.07
C ALA A 141 -1.85 -0.89 30.21
N PRO A 142 -1.97 -0.11 29.13
CA PRO A 142 -0.85 0.22 28.25
C PRO A 142 0.05 1.32 28.84
N GLN A 143 1.36 1.24 28.62
CA GLN A 143 2.21 2.43 28.70
C GLN A 143 2.05 3.28 27.46
N LEU A 144 2.02 2.66 26.28
CA LEU A 144 1.71 3.24 24.98
C LEU A 144 0.69 2.34 24.24
N ALA A 145 -0.25 2.98 23.56
CA ALA A 145 -1.24 2.34 22.73
C ALA A 145 -1.05 2.76 21.27
N ILE A 146 -1.25 1.82 20.35
CA ILE A 146 -1.21 2.07 18.90
C ILE A 146 -2.53 1.61 18.30
N ASP A 147 -3.20 2.50 17.56
CA ASP A 147 -4.35 2.14 16.73
C ASP A 147 -3.83 1.69 15.35
N GLY A 148 -3.91 0.39 15.10
CA GLY A 148 -3.60 -0.26 13.83
C GLY A 148 -4.82 -0.91 13.19
N SER A 149 -6.01 -0.37 13.48
CA SER A 149 -7.29 -0.84 12.94
C SER A 149 -7.69 -0.09 11.67
N ASP A 150 -8.36 -0.78 10.75
CA ASP A 150 -8.75 -0.22 9.45
C ASP A 150 -9.73 0.96 9.56
N ARG A 151 -10.49 1.05 10.65
CA ARG A 151 -11.56 2.06 10.82
C ARG A 151 -11.30 3.06 11.96
N GLY A 152 -10.18 2.94 12.67
CA GLY A 152 -9.86 3.81 13.80
C GLY A 152 -10.76 3.57 15.02
N GLU A 153 -10.95 2.31 15.41
CA GLU A 153 -11.79 1.94 16.55
C GLU A 153 -11.20 2.38 17.90
N LEU A 154 -9.88 2.27 18.09
CA LEU A 154 -9.24 2.64 19.37
C LEU A 154 -9.26 4.16 19.56
N ILE A 155 -8.95 4.95 18.53
CA ILE A 155 -8.99 6.42 18.63
C ILE A 155 -10.40 6.91 18.99
N ALA A 156 -11.45 6.25 18.47
CA ALA A 156 -12.84 6.60 18.73
C ALA A 156 -13.24 6.25 20.16
N LEU A 157 -12.94 5.02 20.61
CA LEU A 157 -13.30 4.56 21.95
C LEU A 157 -12.48 5.26 23.04
N ALA A 158 -11.27 5.72 22.73
CA ALA A 158 -10.50 6.60 23.61
C ALA A 158 -11.11 8.01 23.72
N GLY A 159 -12.04 8.40 22.84
CA GLY A 159 -12.52 9.79 22.77
C GLY A 159 -11.39 10.76 22.40
N SER A 160 -10.40 10.30 21.65
CA SER A 160 -9.34 11.14 21.09
C SER A 160 -9.90 11.97 19.93
N ALA A 161 -9.41 13.19 19.75
CA ALA A 161 -9.83 14.04 18.65
C ALA A 161 -9.57 13.34 17.31
N HIS A 162 -10.62 13.20 16.50
CA HIS A 162 -10.57 12.57 15.18
C HIS A 162 -11.53 13.27 14.22
N ARG A 163 -11.42 12.95 12.93
CA ARG A 163 -12.30 13.39 11.85
C ARG A 163 -12.95 12.17 11.22
N PHE A 164 -14.15 12.37 10.71
CA PHE A 164 -14.97 11.37 10.01
C PHE A 164 -15.84 12.12 9.01
N GLY A 165 -15.93 11.64 7.77
CA GLY A 165 -16.57 12.41 6.70
C GLY A 165 -15.62 13.32 5.95
N TRP A 166 -16.19 14.30 5.28
CA TRP A 166 -15.51 15.22 4.40
C TRP A 166 -15.06 16.49 5.12
N GLU A 167 -13.90 17.02 4.76
CA GLU A 167 -13.52 18.40 5.06
C GLU A 167 -13.79 19.32 3.87
N SER A 168 -14.08 20.59 4.17
CA SER A 168 -14.40 21.58 3.15
C SER A 168 -13.14 22.19 2.54
N ARG A 169 -13.26 22.65 1.29
CA ARG A 169 -12.21 23.39 0.59
C ARG A 169 -11.73 24.60 1.39
N GLU A 170 -12.63 25.30 2.08
CA GLU A 170 -12.32 26.49 2.86
C GLU A 170 -11.46 26.20 4.10
N LEU A 171 -11.42 24.95 4.57
CA LEU A 171 -10.62 24.58 5.74
C LEU A 171 -9.11 24.62 5.44
N TRP A 172 -8.70 24.11 4.27
CA TRP A 172 -7.28 23.93 3.91
C TRP A 172 -6.93 24.33 2.47
N GLY A 173 -7.87 24.84 1.69
CA GLY A 173 -7.68 25.22 0.29
C GLY A 173 -7.49 24.02 -0.66
N GLU A 174 -7.91 22.81 -0.27
CA GLU A 174 -7.69 21.60 -1.07
C GLU A 174 -8.42 21.67 -2.41
N PRO A 175 -7.71 21.56 -3.55
CA PRO A 175 -8.30 21.81 -4.86
C PRO A 175 -9.45 20.86 -5.19
N SER A 176 -9.38 19.60 -4.73
CA SER A 176 -10.42 18.60 -4.97
C SER A 176 -11.47 18.48 -3.87
N ALA A 177 -11.32 19.20 -2.76
CA ALA A 177 -12.32 19.21 -1.71
C ALA A 177 -13.61 19.94 -2.16
N PRO A 178 -14.80 19.49 -1.73
CA PRO A 178 -16.04 20.21 -1.98
C PRO A 178 -16.10 21.51 -1.14
N PRO A 179 -16.77 22.57 -1.62
CA PRO A 179 -17.02 23.76 -0.81
C PRO A 179 -17.97 23.45 0.35
N ALA A 180 -17.86 24.21 1.45
CA ALA A 180 -18.67 24.02 2.65
C ALA A 180 -20.18 24.09 2.37
N SER A 181 -20.60 24.90 1.40
CA SER A 181 -22.00 24.99 0.97
C SER A 181 -22.53 23.65 0.47
N ARG A 182 -21.77 22.94 -0.38
CA ARG A 182 -22.18 21.62 -0.90
C ARG A 182 -22.26 20.58 0.22
N LEU A 183 -21.27 20.56 1.12
CA LEU A 183 -21.28 19.67 2.29
C LEU A 183 -22.54 19.85 3.16
N ALA A 184 -23.03 21.08 3.29
CA ALA A 184 -24.20 21.38 4.11
C ALA A 184 -25.54 21.05 3.42
N THR A 185 -25.61 21.09 2.09
CA THR A 185 -26.87 21.01 1.35
C THR A 185 -27.10 19.68 0.62
N GLU A 186 -26.04 18.97 0.25
CA GLU A 186 -26.16 17.78 -0.59
C GLU A 186 -26.17 16.48 0.24
N PRO A 187 -27.21 15.65 0.10
CA PRO A 187 -27.30 14.37 0.82
C PRO A 187 -26.16 13.40 0.53
N PHE A 188 -25.49 13.55 -0.63
CA PHE A 188 -24.37 12.70 -1.02
C PHE A 188 -23.29 12.60 0.07
N PHE A 189 -22.90 13.71 0.70
CA PHE A 189 -21.78 13.72 1.64
C PHE A 189 -22.12 13.05 2.99
N SER A 190 -23.39 13.11 3.41
CA SER A 190 -23.84 12.40 4.62
C SER A 190 -24.12 10.92 4.35
N GLN A 191 -24.49 10.57 3.11
CA GLN A 191 -24.67 9.17 2.68
C GLN A 191 -23.35 8.47 2.36
N GLN A 192 -22.31 9.22 1.96
CA GLN A 192 -20.99 8.73 1.61
C GLN A 192 -19.93 9.35 2.55
N PRO A 193 -19.98 9.07 3.87
CA PRO A 193 -19.04 9.66 4.83
C PRO A 193 -17.62 9.11 4.68
N VAL A 194 -17.45 7.99 3.98
CA VAL A 194 -16.17 7.36 3.67
C VAL A 194 -16.22 6.86 2.24
N GLN A 195 -15.04 6.64 1.65
CA GLN A 195 -14.94 5.96 0.35
C GLN A 195 -15.55 4.54 0.38
N SER A 196 -16.08 4.13 -0.76
CA SER A 196 -16.76 2.84 -0.92
C SER A 196 -15.80 1.67 -0.61
N PRO A 197 -16.08 0.84 0.41
CA PRO A 197 -15.32 -0.37 0.65
C PRO A 197 -15.64 -1.43 -0.41
N THR A 198 -14.76 -2.43 -0.52
CA THR A 198 -14.98 -3.60 -1.37
C THR A 198 -14.86 -4.85 -0.51
N TRP A 199 -15.76 -5.82 -0.64
CA TRP A 199 -15.51 -7.15 -0.09
C TRP A 199 -14.93 -8.03 -1.18
N VAL A 200 -13.64 -8.30 -1.10
CA VAL A 200 -12.95 -9.08 -2.13
C VAL A 200 -13.52 -10.49 -2.19
N ALA A 201 -13.89 -10.91 -3.39
CA ALA A 201 -14.19 -12.30 -3.71
C ALA A 201 -13.01 -12.92 -4.47
N MET A 202 -12.74 -14.20 -4.22
CA MET A 202 -11.66 -14.94 -4.85
C MET A 202 -12.23 -15.91 -5.88
N GLY A 203 -11.60 -15.94 -7.05
CA GLY A 203 -11.90 -16.88 -8.11
C GLY A 203 -10.67 -17.67 -8.53
N ARG A 204 -10.88 -18.66 -9.39
CA ARG A 204 -9.84 -19.46 -10.04
C ARG A 204 -10.15 -19.63 -11.52
N LEU A 205 -9.12 -19.50 -12.36
CA LEU A 205 -9.24 -19.68 -13.80
C LEU A 205 -9.09 -21.17 -14.16
N ARG A 206 -9.96 -21.64 -15.06
CA ARG A 206 -9.88 -22.98 -15.66
C ARG A 206 -9.12 -22.91 -16.98
N ARG A 207 -7.82 -23.25 -16.99
CA ARG A 207 -6.95 -23.19 -18.19
C ARG A 207 -7.46 -23.98 -19.40
N GLU A 208 -8.26 -25.01 -19.17
CA GLU A 208 -8.91 -25.85 -20.19
C GLU A 208 -10.01 -25.10 -20.97
N ARG A 209 -10.46 -23.96 -20.46
CA ARG A 209 -11.57 -23.16 -20.98
C ARG A 209 -11.04 -21.85 -21.55
N ILE A 210 -11.75 -21.31 -22.54
CA ILE A 210 -11.43 -20.03 -23.18
C ILE A 210 -12.49 -19.02 -22.75
N CYS A 211 -12.07 -17.80 -22.40
CA CYS A 211 -13.00 -16.71 -22.13
C CYS A 211 -13.87 -16.44 -23.37
N PRO A 212 -15.21 -16.45 -23.27
CA PRO A 212 -16.08 -16.20 -24.41
C PRO A 212 -15.84 -14.84 -25.06
N HIS A 213 -15.91 -14.78 -26.39
CA HIS A 213 -15.85 -13.52 -27.14
C HIS A 213 -16.83 -13.53 -28.35
N PRO A 214 -17.80 -12.60 -28.42
CA PRO A 214 -18.18 -11.65 -27.36
C PRO A 214 -18.83 -12.39 -26.18
N ALA A 215 -18.57 -11.90 -24.97
CA ALA A 215 -19.22 -12.41 -23.77
C ALA A 215 -20.67 -11.88 -23.65
N PRO A 216 -21.59 -12.62 -23.02
CA PRO A 216 -22.89 -12.07 -22.66
C PRO A 216 -22.72 -10.92 -21.65
N PRO A 217 -23.61 -9.91 -21.68
CA PRO A 217 -23.57 -8.84 -20.69
C PRO A 217 -23.80 -9.39 -19.28
N LEU A 218 -23.18 -8.77 -18.28
CA LEU A 218 -23.44 -9.14 -16.89
C LEU A 218 -24.86 -8.77 -16.48
N ALA A 219 -25.46 -9.57 -15.60
CA ALA A 219 -26.77 -9.26 -15.03
C ALA A 219 -26.70 -7.97 -14.19
N PRO A 220 -27.77 -7.15 -14.14
CA PRO A 220 -27.86 -6.03 -13.21
C PRO A 220 -27.61 -6.47 -11.76
N PRO A 221 -26.94 -5.65 -10.93
CA PRO A 221 -26.52 -4.27 -11.20
C PRO A 221 -25.17 -4.14 -11.94
N PHE A 222 -24.54 -5.24 -12.34
CA PHE A 222 -23.14 -5.26 -12.82
C PHE A 222 -22.98 -5.06 -14.33
N ALA A 223 -24.04 -4.70 -15.05
CA ALA A 223 -24.07 -4.67 -16.51
C ALA A 223 -22.92 -3.83 -17.13
N ALA A 224 -22.52 -2.75 -16.45
CA ALA A 224 -21.46 -1.84 -16.90
C ALA A 224 -20.04 -2.24 -16.47
N ALA A 225 -19.87 -3.29 -15.64
CA ALA A 225 -18.56 -3.62 -15.07
C ALA A 225 -17.52 -4.00 -16.14
N THR A 226 -17.97 -4.52 -17.28
CA THR A 226 -17.10 -4.96 -18.37
C THR A 226 -16.95 -3.94 -19.50
N ASP A 227 -17.57 -2.76 -19.41
CA ASP A 227 -17.64 -1.82 -20.54
C ASP A 227 -16.27 -1.28 -20.94
N ALA A 228 -15.42 -0.97 -19.97
CA ALA A 228 -14.11 -0.35 -20.22
C ALA A 228 -13.07 -1.32 -20.79
N PHE A 229 -13.08 -2.60 -20.38
CA PHE A 229 -11.99 -3.53 -20.66
C PHE A 229 -12.43 -4.89 -21.22
N GLY A 230 -13.74 -5.15 -21.30
CA GLY A 230 -14.29 -6.46 -21.65
C GLY A 230 -14.18 -7.49 -20.52
N LEU A 231 -14.85 -8.62 -20.70
CA LEU A 231 -14.94 -9.67 -19.67
C LEU A 231 -13.58 -10.23 -19.27
N GLU A 232 -12.73 -10.58 -20.24
CA GLU A 232 -11.43 -11.21 -19.98
C GLU A 232 -10.56 -10.36 -19.05
N ARG A 233 -10.36 -9.08 -19.40
CA ARG A 233 -9.52 -8.18 -18.61
C ARG A 233 -10.13 -7.82 -17.26
N THR A 234 -11.45 -7.78 -17.16
CA THR A 234 -12.16 -7.58 -15.88
C THR A 234 -11.88 -8.74 -14.93
N ILE A 235 -11.97 -9.99 -15.41
CA ILE A 235 -11.67 -11.19 -14.61
C ILE A 235 -10.18 -11.26 -14.26
N THR A 236 -9.28 -10.95 -15.20
CA THR A 236 -7.83 -11.07 -14.99
C THR A 236 -7.19 -9.82 -14.38
N TYR A 237 -8.01 -8.88 -13.90
CA TYR A 237 -7.57 -7.65 -13.24
C TYR A 237 -6.51 -7.88 -12.18
N GLY A 238 -6.84 -8.73 -11.21
CA GLY A 238 -6.00 -9.05 -10.06
C GLY A 238 -5.59 -10.51 -10.04
N ARG A 239 -5.04 -11.03 -11.15
CA ARG A 239 -4.53 -12.40 -11.21
C ARG A 239 -3.34 -12.62 -10.27
N LEU A 240 -3.33 -13.77 -9.59
CA LEU A 240 -2.34 -14.18 -8.59
C LEU A 240 -1.73 -15.54 -9.01
N PRO A 241 -0.70 -16.03 -8.29
CA PRO A 241 -0.21 -17.40 -8.41
C PRO A 241 -1.32 -18.45 -8.21
N GLY A 242 -1.15 -19.64 -8.80
CA GLY A 242 -2.11 -20.74 -8.70
C GLY A 242 -3.41 -20.51 -9.49
N ASP A 243 -3.35 -19.70 -10.55
CA ASP A 243 -4.50 -19.28 -11.37
C ASP A 243 -5.62 -18.61 -10.58
N LEU A 244 -5.32 -18.09 -9.40
CA LEU A 244 -6.27 -17.34 -8.60
C LEU A 244 -6.49 -15.96 -9.21
N VAL A 245 -7.68 -15.40 -8.97
CA VAL A 245 -8.00 -14.01 -9.29
C VAL A 245 -8.65 -13.34 -8.09
N MET A 246 -8.19 -12.13 -7.81
CA MET A 246 -8.79 -11.20 -6.86
C MET A 246 -9.88 -10.39 -7.58
N LEU A 247 -11.14 -10.61 -7.22
CA LEU A 247 -12.28 -9.83 -7.71
C LEU A 247 -12.48 -8.64 -6.78
N ASN A 248 -11.86 -7.53 -7.16
CA ASN A 248 -11.93 -6.22 -6.50
C ASN A 248 -12.12 -5.19 -7.61
N TRP A 249 -13.37 -4.94 -8.00
CA TRP A 249 -13.68 -4.13 -9.17
C TRP A 249 -14.49 -2.89 -8.78
N PRO A 250 -14.05 -1.69 -9.18
CA PRO A 250 -14.61 -0.45 -8.70
C PRO A 250 -15.98 -0.14 -9.29
N LEU A 251 -16.69 0.79 -8.68
CA LEU A 251 -17.93 1.42 -9.17
C LEU A 251 -19.04 0.40 -9.51
N HIS A 252 -19.03 -0.12 -10.74
CA HIS A 252 -20.03 -1.06 -11.26
C HIS A 252 -19.76 -2.52 -10.88
N GLY A 253 -18.70 -2.79 -10.10
CA GLY A 253 -18.37 -4.11 -9.58
C GLY A 253 -18.89 -4.34 -8.16
N ASN A 254 -18.00 -4.81 -7.29
CA ASN A 254 -18.30 -5.16 -5.89
C ASN A 254 -17.91 -4.08 -4.87
N ASP A 255 -17.69 -2.84 -5.30
CA ASP A 255 -17.76 -1.69 -4.41
C ASP A 255 -19.15 -1.61 -3.77
N TRP A 256 -19.19 -1.24 -2.49
CA TRP A 256 -20.43 -1.08 -1.74
C TRP A 256 -20.61 0.37 -1.30
N HIS A 257 -21.83 0.88 -1.46
CA HIS A 257 -22.12 2.31 -1.30
C HIS A 257 -23.14 2.61 -0.19
N ALA A 258 -23.94 1.63 0.25
CA ALA A 258 -25.15 1.90 1.03
C ALA A 258 -24.94 1.70 2.54
N GLY A 259 -25.40 2.65 3.35
CA GLY A 259 -25.47 2.51 4.81
C GLY A 259 -24.10 2.35 5.50
N LEU A 260 -23.06 2.98 4.95
CA LEU A 260 -21.68 2.85 5.43
C LEU A 260 -21.52 3.35 6.88
N GLU A 261 -22.35 4.30 7.32
CA GLU A 261 -22.37 4.81 8.69
C GLU A 261 -22.65 3.73 9.75
N ARG A 262 -23.32 2.63 9.37
CA ARG A 262 -23.59 1.50 10.27
C ARG A 262 -22.33 0.79 10.75
N ALA A 263 -21.26 0.81 9.95
CA ALA A 263 -19.94 0.33 10.38
C ALA A 263 -19.32 1.18 11.50
N PHE A 264 -19.85 2.39 11.74
CA PHE A 264 -19.30 3.36 12.67
C PHE A 264 -20.25 3.71 13.82
N SER A 265 -21.45 3.10 13.87
CA SER A 265 -22.50 3.42 14.85
C SER A 265 -22.23 2.89 16.26
N GLY A 266 -21.39 1.86 16.39
CA GLY A 266 -21.19 1.11 17.63
C GLY A 266 -22.28 0.07 17.93
N ASP A 267 -23.29 -0.05 17.06
CA ASP A 267 -24.33 -1.09 17.13
C ASP A 267 -23.87 -2.37 16.38
N PRO A 268 -23.63 -3.48 17.10
CA PRO A 268 -23.16 -4.72 16.49
C PRO A 268 -24.17 -5.35 15.52
N ALA A 269 -25.47 -5.15 15.73
CA ALA A 269 -26.50 -5.69 14.84
C ALA A 269 -26.49 -4.93 13.50
N ALA A 270 -26.48 -3.60 13.55
CA ALA A 270 -26.41 -2.76 12.36
C ALA A 270 -25.14 -3.03 11.52
N GLU A 271 -24.01 -3.28 12.18
CA GLU A 271 -22.74 -3.66 11.56
C GLU A 271 -22.82 -5.06 10.93
N ALA A 272 -23.33 -6.06 11.66
CA ALA A 272 -23.50 -7.42 11.14
C ALA A 272 -24.40 -7.45 9.91
N ASP A 273 -25.52 -6.74 9.95
CA ASP A 273 -26.45 -6.61 8.83
C ASP A 273 -25.77 -5.93 7.62
N LEU A 274 -24.79 -5.04 7.85
CA LEU A 274 -24.13 -4.30 6.77
C LEU A 274 -23.17 -5.25 6.08
N PHE A 275 -22.46 -6.00 6.90
CA PHE A 275 -21.48 -6.96 6.43
C PHE A 275 -22.16 -8.11 5.67
N ALA A 276 -23.33 -8.56 6.12
CA ALA A 276 -24.14 -9.52 5.37
C ALA A 276 -24.50 -8.99 3.97
N ALA A 277 -25.03 -7.77 3.88
CA ALA A 277 -25.40 -7.15 2.61
C ALA A 277 -24.20 -6.96 1.66
N MET A 278 -23.05 -6.48 2.19
CA MET A 278 -21.81 -6.33 1.42
C MET A 278 -21.29 -7.67 0.88
N GLY A 279 -21.36 -8.71 1.71
CA GLY A 279 -20.94 -10.07 1.34
C GLY A 279 -21.83 -10.65 0.25
N GLU A 280 -23.15 -10.53 0.39
CA GLU A 280 -24.13 -10.96 -0.62
C GLU A 280 -23.91 -10.27 -1.96
N HIS A 281 -23.68 -8.95 -1.97
CA HIS A 281 -23.38 -8.19 -3.19
C HIS A 281 -22.12 -8.67 -3.90
N SER A 282 -21.06 -8.92 -3.13
CA SER A 282 -19.77 -9.36 -3.68
C SER A 282 -19.84 -10.80 -4.23
N LEU A 283 -20.61 -11.68 -3.58
CA LEU A 283 -20.92 -13.01 -4.09
C LEU A 283 -21.77 -12.96 -5.35
N ALA A 284 -22.75 -12.05 -5.42
CA ALA A 284 -23.55 -11.84 -6.61
C ALA A 284 -22.70 -11.36 -7.80
N PHE A 285 -21.74 -10.47 -7.56
CA PHE A 285 -20.78 -10.03 -8.59
C PHE A 285 -19.93 -11.20 -9.10
N ALA A 286 -19.36 -11.99 -8.19
CA ALA A 286 -18.58 -13.18 -8.55
C ALA A 286 -19.41 -14.19 -9.36
N GLY A 287 -20.67 -14.43 -8.96
CA GLY A 287 -21.60 -15.30 -9.69
C GLY A 287 -21.95 -14.78 -11.08
N ALA A 288 -22.12 -13.46 -11.24
CA ALA A 288 -22.38 -12.84 -12.55
C ALA A 288 -21.17 -13.03 -13.50
N LEU A 289 -19.95 -12.83 -13.00
CA LEU A 289 -18.72 -13.08 -13.76
C LEU A 289 -18.55 -14.57 -14.10
N GLU A 290 -18.79 -15.47 -13.15
CA GLU A 290 -18.76 -16.93 -13.37
C GLU A 290 -19.72 -17.32 -14.50
N GLN A 291 -20.98 -16.88 -14.43
CA GLN A 291 -21.99 -17.16 -15.45
C GLN A 291 -21.58 -16.63 -16.82
N ALA A 292 -21.14 -15.37 -16.90
CA ALA A 292 -20.73 -14.76 -18.16
C ALA A 292 -19.45 -15.39 -18.75
N SER A 293 -18.59 -15.93 -17.90
CA SER A 293 -17.36 -16.61 -18.30
C SER A 293 -17.58 -17.97 -18.97
N GLY A 294 -18.79 -18.55 -18.90
CA GLY A 294 -19.07 -19.85 -19.48
C GLY A 294 -18.23 -20.99 -18.88
N GLY A 295 -17.87 -20.90 -17.60
CA GLY A 295 -17.06 -21.88 -16.88
C GLY A 295 -15.54 -21.67 -16.97
N TRP A 296 -15.09 -20.52 -17.49
CA TRP A 296 -13.68 -20.14 -17.44
C TRP A 296 -13.24 -19.65 -16.04
N LEU A 297 -14.16 -19.04 -15.29
CA LEU A 297 -13.98 -18.61 -13.90
C LEU A 297 -14.83 -19.49 -12.98
N GLU A 298 -14.29 -19.84 -11.82
CA GLU A 298 -15.04 -20.44 -10.72
C GLU A 298 -14.68 -19.79 -9.37
N PRO A 299 -15.56 -19.85 -8.35
CA PRO A 299 -15.24 -19.39 -7.01
C PRO A 299 -14.09 -20.18 -6.37
N ALA A 300 -13.18 -19.48 -5.70
CA ALA A 300 -12.04 -20.08 -5.01
C ALA A 300 -12.06 -19.75 -3.51
N LYS A 301 -12.06 -20.77 -2.66
CA LYS A 301 -12.29 -20.59 -1.22
C LYS A 301 -10.98 -20.49 -0.44
N VAL A 302 -10.12 -19.52 -0.74
CA VAL A 302 -8.71 -19.54 -0.28
C VAL A 302 -8.44 -19.03 1.13
N PHE A 303 -9.49 -18.66 1.88
CA PHE A 303 -9.39 -18.21 3.26
C PHE A 303 -9.95 -19.28 4.19
N PRO A 304 -9.27 -19.63 5.29
CA PRO A 304 -9.72 -20.71 6.16
C PRO A 304 -10.89 -20.29 7.05
N ASP A 305 -11.61 -21.28 7.55
CA ASP A 305 -12.39 -21.13 8.79
C ASP A 305 -11.43 -21.02 10.00
N ALA A 306 -11.87 -20.41 11.09
CA ALA A 306 -11.11 -20.12 12.32
C ALA A 306 -10.07 -21.20 12.76
N PRO A 307 -9.05 -20.82 13.57
CA PRO A 307 -7.63 -21.09 13.33
C PRO A 307 -7.23 -22.56 13.50
N GLY A 308 -6.53 -23.11 12.50
CA GLY A 308 -5.82 -24.40 12.68
C GLY A 308 -5.53 -25.23 11.43
N ALA A 309 -5.94 -24.80 10.23
CA ALA A 309 -5.60 -25.55 9.03
C ALA A 309 -4.56 -24.78 8.18
N ASP A 310 -3.50 -25.47 7.77
CA ASP A 310 -2.65 -25.10 6.62
C ASP A 310 -3.44 -25.12 5.28
N ALA A 311 -4.77 -25.12 5.36
CA ALA A 311 -5.66 -25.31 4.23
C ALA A 311 -5.80 -24.02 3.44
N LEU A 312 -5.49 -24.13 2.15
CA LEU A 312 -5.83 -23.16 1.10
C LEU A 312 -7.32 -23.19 0.73
N GLU A 313 -8.17 -23.71 1.63
CA GLU A 313 -9.58 -23.97 1.45
C GLU A 313 -10.36 -23.63 2.73
N GLY A 314 -11.42 -22.82 2.60
CA GLY A 314 -12.44 -22.59 3.62
C GLY A 314 -13.84 -22.59 3.02
N PRO A 315 -14.86 -22.00 3.67
CA PRO A 315 -16.25 -22.24 3.30
C PRO A 315 -16.75 -21.28 2.22
N SER A 316 -16.11 -20.12 2.10
CA SER A 316 -16.53 -18.98 1.30
C SER A 316 -15.40 -18.50 0.38
N PRO A 317 -15.72 -18.02 -0.83
CA PRO A 317 -14.77 -17.32 -1.68
C PRO A 317 -14.49 -15.88 -1.23
N LEU A 318 -15.21 -15.36 -0.23
CA LEU A 318 -14.97 -14.00 0.28
C LEU A 318 -13.72 -13.95 1.17
N ALA A 319 -13.04 -12.81 1.12
CA ALA A 319 -12.03 -12.43 2.10
C ALA A 319 -12.57 -12.41 3.54
N LEU A 320 -11.68 -12.47 4.53
CA LEU A 320 -12.05 -12.56 5.95
C LEU A 320 -12.62 -11.24 6.50
N MET A 321 -12.40 -10.14 5.80
CA MET A 321 -12.95 -8.82 6.14
C MET A 321 -13.11 -7.95 4.89
N PRO A 322 -13.99 -6.94 4.92
CA PRO A 322 -14.02 -5.92 3.87
C PRO A 322 -12.71 -5.15 3.78
N TYR A 323 -12.34 -4.76 2.57
CA TYR A 323 -11.33 -3.73 2.34
C TYR A 323 -11.95 -2.35 2.54
N TRP A 324 -11.71 -1.77 3.71
CA TRP A 324 -12.02 -0.38 4.01
C TRP A 324 -10.96 0.54 3.41
N ARG A 325 -11.35 1.46 2.52
CA ARG A 325 -10.46 2.49 1.96
C ARG A 325 -10.22 3.64 2.92
N GLU A 326 -11.12 3.83 3.87
CA GLU A 326 -11.13 4.97 4.76
C GLU A 326 -11.86 4.64 6.07
N GLY A 327 -11.47 5.35 7.12
CA GLY A 327 -12.06 5.22 8.45
C GLY A 327 -12.02 6.55 9.19
N ARG A 328 -12.04 6.48 10.53
CA ARG A 328 -11.81 7.67 11.35
C ARG A 328 -10.34 8.06 11.28
N ARG A 329 -10.07 9.33 11.01
CA ARG A 329 -8.72 9.90 10.85
C ARG A 329 -8.34 10.68 12.10
N LEU A 330 -7.26 10.31 12.76
CA LEU A 330 -6.76 10.99 13.95
C LEU A 330 -6.57 12.49 13.68
N GLN A 331 -6.87 13.35 14.64
CA GLN A 331 -6.34 14.71 14.64
C GLN A 331 -4.96 14.67 15.31
N GLY A 332 -3.92 14.59 14.48
CA GLY A 332 -2.55 14.52 14.94
C GLY A 332 -1.96 15.90 15.21
N LEU A 333 -0.66 15.93 15.58
CA LEU A 333 0.11 17.17 15.67
C LEU A 333 0.26 17.86 14.30
N VAL A 334 0.22 17.08 13.22
CA VAL A 334 0.19 17.56 11.84
C VAL A 334 -0.93 16.83 11.10
N THR A 335 -1.63 17.51 10.20
CA THR A 335 -2.56 16.88 9.26
C THR A 335 -1.98 17.01 7.85
N VAL A 336 -1.89 15.88 7.14
CA VAL A 336 -1.47 15.86 5.73
C VAL A 336 -2.66 16.17 4.83
N THR A 337 -2.52 17.16 3.96
CA THR A 337 -3.53 17.58 2.98
C THR A 337 -3.11 17.26 1.55
N GLU A 338 -4.06 17.30 0.62
CA GLU A 338 -3.89 16.96 -0.79
C GLU A 338 -2.71 17.69 -1.43
N GLN A 339 -2.54 18.99 -1.16
CA GLN A 339 -1.48 19.79 -1.79
C GLN A 339 -0.07 19.32 -1.41
N GLN A 340 0.08 18.68 -0.24
CA GLN A 340 1.36 18.09 0.19
C GLN A 340 1.68 16.79 -0.55
N LEU A 341 0.71 16.26 -1.32
CA LEU A 341 0.86 15.08 -2.14
C LEU A 341 1.06 15.43 -3.62
N LEU A 342 0.59 16.61 -4.05
CA LEU A 342 0.69 17.07 -5.43
C LEU A 342 2.14 17.42 -5.81
N PRO A 343 2.50 17.36 -7.11
CA PRO A 343 3.80 17.83 -7.59
C PRO A 343 4.11 19.24 -7.09
N ALA A 344 5.36 19.49 -6.68
CA ALA A 344 5.79 20.79 -6.16
C ALA A 344 5.61 21.97 -7.14
N GLY A 345 5.45 21.67 -8.44
CA GLY A 345 5.14 22.62 -9.49
C GLY A 345 5.13 21.93 -10.86
N PRO A 346 4.86 22.67 -11.95
CA PRO A 346 4.94 22.15 -13.31
C PRO A 346 6.32 21.53 -13.58
N GLY A 347 6.35 20.26 -14.02
CA GLY A 347 7.58 19.53 -14.30
C GLY A 347 8.28 18.92 -13.07
N ALA A 348 7.81 19.18 -11.85
CA ALA A 348 8.30 18.48 -10.67
C ALA A 348 7.86 17.02 -10.70
N SER A 349 8.77 16.12 -10.32
CA SER A 349 8.49 14.70 -10.20
C SER A 349 8.13 14.30 -8.77
N ILE A 350 8.47 15.11 -7.76
CA ILE A 350 8.14 14.86 -6.35
C ILE A 350 7.22 15.94 -5.77
N ALA A 351 6.53 15.61 -4.69
CA ALA A 351 5.81 16.58 -3.87
C ALA A 351 6.78 17.40 -2.98
N PRO A 352 6.36 18.55 -2.44
CA PRO A 352 7.18 19.34 -1.51
C PRO A 352 7.60 18.51 -0.28
N LEU A 353 8.88 18.54 0.07
CA LEU A 353 9.43 17.81 1.23
C LEU A 353 9.08 18.47 2.55
N ALA A 354 9.24 19.79 2.59
CA ALA A 354 8.68 20.64 3.64
C ALA A 354 7.41 21.24 3.05
N ALA A 355 6.28 21.09 3.73
CA ALA A 355 5.12 21.89 3.37
C ALA A 355 5.30 23.27 4.00
N PRO A 356 5.43 24.36 3.22
CA PRO A 356 5.13 25.68 3.75
C PRO A 356 3.63 25.68 4.09
N GLY A 357 3.28 25.91 5.35
CA GLY A 357 1.91 26.33 5.70
C GLY A 357 0.88 25.24 5.95
N GLY A 358 1.27 24.03 6.36
CA GLY A 358 0.35 23.23 7.18
C GLY A 358 0.02 24.03 8.45
N PRO A 359 -1.23 24.03 8.98
CA PRO A 359 -1.64 24.91 10.08
C PRO A 359 -0.84 24.77 11.39
N LEU A 360 0.09 23.80 11.46
CA LEU A 360 0.97 23.51 12.60
C LEU A 360 2.45 23.24 12.22
N ALA A 361 2.84 23.32 10.94
CA ALA A 361 4.24 23.11 10.53
C ALA A 361 4.96 24.47 10.37
N ALA A 362 6.00 24.69 11.18
CA ALA A 362 6.85 25.87 11.01
C ALA A 362 7.57 25.78 9.64
N PRO A 363 7.51 26.82 8.78
CA PRO A 363 8.15 26.83 7.47
C PRO A 363 9.67 26.54 7.51
N ASP A 364 10.32 26.83 8.64
CA ASP A 364 11.76 26.64 8.90
C ASP A 364 12.03 25.47 9.88
N GLY A 365 11.05 24.61 10.13
CA GLY A 365 11.16 23.47 11.03
C GLY A 365 12.01 22.32 10.45
N PRO A 366 12.55 21.43 11.31
CA PRO A 366 13.27 20.25 10.83
C PRO A 366 12.33 19.32 10.05
N LEU A 367 12.85 18.68 9.00
CA LEU A 367 12.09 17.73 8.19
C LEU A 367 11.64 16.53 9.02
N GLU A 368 10.32 16.32 9.12
CA GLU A 368 9.72 15.28 9.97
C GLU A 368 9.30 14.00 9.22
N ALA A 369 9.66 13.87 7.94
CA ALA A 369 9.29 12.73 7.11
C ALA A 369 9.72 11.39 7.73
N ILE A 370 8.81 10.40 7.75
CA ILE A 370 9.07 9.03 8.24
C ILE A 370 8.75 7.93 7.24
N ALA A 371 8.00 8.23 6.18
CA ALA A 371 7.64 7.27 5.14
C ALA A 371 7.37 7.98 3.83
N VAL A 372 7.58 7.26 2.73
CA VAL A 372 7.29 7.71 1.37
C VAL A 372 6.12 6.89 0.81
N GLY A 373 5.16 7.58 0.20
CA GLY A 373 4.14 6.97 -0.66
C GLY A 373 4.17 7.62 -2.03
N ASN A 374 3.67 6.95 -3.06
CA ASN A 374 3.65 7.48 -4.44
C ASN A 374 2.40 7.09 -5.22
N TYR A 375 1.29 6.74 -4.57
CA TYR A 375 0.09 6.34 -5.30
C TYR A 375 -0.64 7.55 -5.89
N ALA A 376 -1.27 7.41 -7.06
CA ALA A 376 -2.13 8.47 -7.60
C ALA A 376 -3.27 8.78 -6.62
N ASN A 377 -3.86 9.97 -6.69
CA ASN A 377 -5.06 10.21 -5.88
C ASN A 377 -6.23 9.47 -6.52
N ASP A 378 -6.97 8.68 -5.73
CA ASP A 378 -8.00 7.77 -6.21
C ASP A 378 -9.11 7.61 -5.16
N HIS A 379 -10.34 7.87 -5.58
CA HIS A 379 -11.51 7.98 -4.70
C HIS A 379 -12.72 7.27 -5.30
N HIS A 380 -13.38 6.44 -4.48
CA HIS A 380 -14.51 5.62 -4.91
C HIS A 380 -15.81 6.04 -4.23
N TYR A 381 -16.77 6.47 -5.03
CA TYR A 381 -18.14 6.81 -4.63
C TYR A 381 -19.13 6.35 -5.70
N PRO A 382 -20.43 6.20 -5.40
CA PRO A 382 -21.42 5.95 -6.44
C PRO A 382 -21.52 7.15 -7.39
N GLY A 383 -21.66 6.88 -8.69
CA GLY A 383 -21.83 7.91 -9.73
C GLY A 383 -20.55 8.10 -10.56
N ASP A 384 -20.41 9.31 -11.13
CA ASP A 384 -19.25 9.70 -11.94
C ASP A 384 -17.99 9.85 -11.07
N ASP A 385 -16.83 9.68 -11.70
CA ASP A 385 -15.53 9.87 -11.05
C ASP A 385 -15.41 11.25 -10.40
N TRP A 386 -14.89 11.28 -9.16
CA TRP A 386 -14.64 12.53 -8.46
C TRP A 386 -13.48 13.29 -9.14
N PRO A 387 -13.61 14.60 -9.39
CA PRO A 387 -12.55 15.37 -10.04
C PRO A 387 -11.36 15.57 -9.10
N LEU A 388 -10.26 14.87 -9.39
CA LEU A 388 -9.02 14.91 -8.61
C LEU A 388 -7.93 15.74 -9.28
N ALA A 389 -7.13 16.45 -8.47
CA ALA A 389 -5.94 17.12 -8.96
C ALA A 389 -4.91 16.09 -9.47
N PRO A 390 -4.27 16.34 -10.62
CA PRO A 390 -3.38 15.36 -11.25
C PRO A 390 -2.14 15.11 -10.38
N LYS A 391 -1.87 13.83 -10.13
CA LYS A 391 -0.78 13.37 -9.26
C LYS A 391 -0.05 12.16 -9.87
N SER A 392 0.20 12.23 -11.17
CA SER A 392 0.82 11.16 -11.95
C SER A 392 2.08 11.65 -12.66
N CYS A 393 3.06 10.78 -12.77
CA CYS A 393 4.32 10.99 -13.46
C CYS A 393 4.66 9.75 -14.30
N ARG A 394 5.50 9.93 -15.33
CA ARG A 394 5.97 8.82 -16.16
C ARG A 394 7.25 8.24 -15.56
N TRP A 395 7.28 6.92 -15.42
CA TRP A 395 8.49 6.21 -15.06
C TRP A 395 8.55 4.85 -15.73
N GLY A 396 9.74 4.49 -16.23
CA GLY A 396 10.04 3.14 -16.67
C GLY A 396 8.95 2.52 -17.53
N GLY A 397 8.47 3.23 -18.55
CA GLY A 397 7.45 2.74 -19.49
C GLY A 397 5.99 2.80 -19.04
N ARG A 398 5.70 3.19 -17.79
CA ARG A 398 4.33 3.29 -17.24
C ARG A 398 4.06 4.61 -16.53
N TRP A 399 2.80 4.83 -16.16
CA TRP A 399 2.44 5.88 -15.21
C TRP A 399 2.66 5.36 -13.78
N SER A 400 3.19 6.25 -12.93
CA SER A 400 3.31 6.10 -11.49
C SER A 400 2.71 7.35 -10.84
N GLY A 401 2.43 7.34 -9.55
CA GLY A 401 2.00 8.56 -8.86
C GLY A 401 3.18 9.38 -8.36
N THR A 402 2.96 10.67 -8.10
CA THR A 402 3.97 11.58 -7.53
C THR A 402 4.37 11.12 -6.12
N PRO A 403 5.63 10.82 -5.80
CA PRO A 403 6.04 10.50 -4.44
C PRO A 403 5.92 11.72 -3.51
N PHE A 404 5.52 11.43 -2.28
CA PHE A 404 5.31 12.38 -1.19
C PHE A 404 5.75 11.76 0.13
N THR A 405 5.89 12.58 1.17
CA THR A 405 6.31 12.12 2.50
C THR A 405 5.20 12.24 3.53
N ILE A 406 5.15 11.29 4.47
CA ILE A 406 4.32 11.38 5.67
C ILE A 406 5.16 11.86 6.85
N PRO A 407 4.80 12.96 7.53
CA PRO A 407 5.51 13.44 8.70
C PRO A 407 5.14 12.63 9.96
N TYR A 408 6.07 12.52 10.91
CA TYR A 408 5.84 11.83 12.18
C TYR A 408 4.65 12.41 12.96
N GLY A 409 4.46 13.73 12.94
CA GLY A 409 3.33 14.39 13.60
C GLY A 409 1.95 13.92 13.14
N ALA A 410 1.84 13.29 11.95
CA ALA A 410 0.58 12.70 11.48
C ALA A 410 0.20 11.41 12.24
N LEU A 411 1.16 10.76 12.89
CA LEU A 411 0.97 9.53 13.67
C LEU A 411 0.67 9.84 15.14
N VAL A 412 1.04 11.03 15.63
CA VAL A 412 0.99 11.40 17.05
C VAL A 412 -0.32 12.10 17.38
N SER A 413 -1.08 11.56 18.33
CA SER A 413 -2.32 12.21 18.80
C SER A 413 -2.04 13.56 19.44
N ARG A 414 -2.85 14.56 19.11
CA ARG A 414 -2.73 15.92 19.67
C ARG A 414 -3.22 16.07 21.11
N ASP A 415 -4.07 15.15 21.58
CA ASP A 415 -4.79 15.26 22.86
C ASP A 415 -4.71 13.99 23.73
N THR A 416 -4.03 12.96 23.22
CA THR A 416 -3.89 11.67 23.89
C THR A 416 -2.42 11.28 23.96
N THR A 417 -1.78 11.57 25.08
CA THR A 417 -0.32 11.62 25.25
C THR A 417 0.39 10.28 25.10
N ASN A 418 -0.32 9.16 25.01
CA ASN A 418 0.27 7.83 24.83
C ASN A 418 -0.38 7.04 23.70
N LEU A 419 -0.90 7.71 22.67
CA LEU A 419 -1.56 7.11 21.53
C LEU A 419 -0.87 7.46 20.21
N LEU A 420 -0.60 6.44 19.40
CA LEU A 420 -0.13 6.55 18.02
C LEU A 420 -1.13 5.93 17.04
N ALA A 421 -1.17 6.44 15.81
CA ALA A 421 -1.86 5.82 14.67
C ALA A 421 -0.84 5.08 13.77
N ALA A 422 -1.22 3.90 13.29
CA ALA A 422 -0.35 3.04 12.47
C ALA A 422 -0.97 2.57 11.15
N ASP A 423 -2.28 2.74 10.94
CA ASP A 423 -2.99 2.31 9.73
C ASP A 423 -3.68 3.52 9.06
N LYS A 424 -4.78 3.32 8.32
CA LYS A 424 -5.56 4.39 7.67
C LYS A 424 -6.08 5.48 8.62
N CYS A 425 -6.00 5.25 9.92
CA CYS A 425 -6.38 6.20 10.96
C CYS A 425 -5.35 7.32 11.21
N VAL A 426 -4.24 7.39 10.46
CA VAL A 426 -3.29 8.53 10.52
C VAL A 426 -3.96 9.87 10.20
N SER A 427 -3.32 10.96 10.61
CA SER A 427 -3.85 12.31 10.43
C SER A 427 -3.67 12.83 9.00
N VAL A 428 -4.66 12.53 8.18
CA VAL A 428 -4.78 13.01 6.79
C VAL A 428 -6.15 13.69 6.59
N SER A 429 -6.28 14.55 5.59
CA SER A 429 -7.58 15.01 5.09
C SER A 429 -8.29 13.89 4.33
N HIS A 430 -9.60 14.05 4.10
CA HIS A 430 -10.38 13.16 3.25
C HIS A 430 -9.76 13.06 1.86
N MET A 431 -9.36 14.18 1.24
CA MET A 431 -8.73 14.20 -0.09
C MET A 431 -7.33 13.58 -0.11
N ALA A 432 -6.54 13.73 0.96
CA ALA A 432 -5.23 13.09 1.06
C ALA A 432 -5.35 11.57 1.29
N ASN A 433 -6.45 11.09 1.87
CA ASN A 433 -6.66 9.66 2.15
C ASN A 433 -6.58 8.80 0.88
N GLY A 434 -7.08 9.29 -0.27
CA GLY A 434 -7.08 8.55 -1.54
C GLY A 434 -5.70 8.06 -1.98
N ALA A 435 -4.64 8.83 -1.70
CA ALA A 435 -3.27 8.46 -2.03
C ALA A 435 -2.47 7.84 -0.86
N THR A 436 -2.92 7.99 0.39
CA THR A 436 -2.15 7.58 1.58
C THR A 436 -2.51 6.21 2.14
N ARG A 437 -3.64 5.64 1.70
CA ARG A 437 -4.22 4.39 2.23
C ARG A 437 -3.57 3.08 1.75
N LEU A 438 -2.53 3.12 0.92
CA LEU A 438 -2.06 1.96 0.16
C LEU A 438 -1.08 1.09 0.95
N GLN A 439 -1.09 -0.21 0.67
CA GLN A 439 -0.36 -1.25 1.41
C GLN A 439 1.10 -0.91 1.67
N PRO A 440 1.88 -0.44 0.68
CA PRO A 440 3.30 -0.16 0.88
C PRO A 440 3.54 0.97 1.89
N LEU A 441 2.76 2.05 1.78
CA LEU A 441 2.87 3.18 2.68
C LEU A 441 2.39 2.80 4.08
N ILE A 442 1.25 2.11 4.19
CA ILE A 442 0.70 1.70 5.49
C ILE A 442 1.64 0.74 6.24
N LEU A 443 2.33 -0.19 5.56
CA LEU A 443 3.36 -1.02 6.20
C LEU A 443 4.50 -0.16 6.79
N ASN A 444 4.95 0.86 6.06
CA ASN A 444 6.05 1.71 6.49
C ASN A 444 5.63 2.73 7.57
N ILE A 445 4.38 3.22 7.54
CA ILE A 445 3.78 3.98 8.65
C ILE A 445 3.70 3.12 9.90
N GLY A 446 3.21 1.88 9.79
CA GLY A 446 3.17 0.93 10.89
C GLY A 446 4.57 0.67 11.46
N GLN A 447 5.57 0.46 10.59
CA GLN A 447 6.96 0.34 11.01
C GLN A 447 7.42 1.57 11.82
N ALA A 448 7.19 2.78 11.32
CA ALA A 448 7.54 4.01 12.03
C ALA A 448 6.84 4.13 13.38
N ALA A 449 5.54 3.84 13.47
CA ALA A 449 4.78 3.89 14.72
C ALA A 449 5.31 2.88 15.76
N GLY A 450 5.60 1.64 15.35
CA GLY A 450 6.15 0.61 16.22
C GLY A 450 7.54 0.96 16.77
N LEU A 451 8.42 1.46 15.89
CA LEU A 451 9.76 1.91 16.28
C LEU A 451 9.70 3.14 17.19
N ALA A 452 8.83 4.09 16.89
CA ALA A 452 8.62 5.28 17.72
C ALA A 452 8.17 4.89 19.13
N ALA A 453 7.22 3.95 19.26
CA ALA A 453 6.78 3.47 20.56
C ALA A 453 7.92 2.84 21.37
N ALA A 454 8.76 2.01 20.74
CA ALA A 454 9.92 1.41 21.41
C ALA A 454 10.93 2.48 21.87
N LEU A 455 11.25 3.46 21.01
CA LEU A 455 12.17 4.55 21.35
C LEU A 455 11.62 5.44 22.47
N CYS A 456 10.31 5.72 22.49
CA CYS A 456 9.67 6.47 23.58
C CYS A 456 9.84 5.76 24.92
N LEU A 457 9.64 4.44 24.98
CA LEU A 457 9.85 3.66 26.20
C LEU A 457 11.31 3.64 26.65
N GLN A 458 12.25 3.48 25.72
CA GLN A 458 13.68 3.48 26.01
C GLN A 458 14.16 4.82 26.58
N ARG A 459 13.54 5.93 26.14
CA ARG A 459 13.89 7.29 26.57
C ARG A 459 13.04 7.80 27.74
N GLY A 460 11.94 7.12 28.05
CA GLY A 460 10.97 7.58 29.05
C GLY A 460 10.28 8.89 28.65
N CYS A 461 9.98 9.08 27.35
CA CYS A 461 9.32 10.29 26.84
C CYS A 461 7.96 9.98 26.20
N ALA A 462 7.11 10.99 26.08
CA ALA A 462 5.87 10.89 25.32
C ALA A 462 6.14 10.86 23.80
N PRO A 463 5.22 10.34 22.97
CA PRO A 463 5.37 10.35 21.52
C PRO A 463 5.57 11.74 20.92
N ALA A 464 4.94 12.77 21.48
CA ALA A 464 5.10 14.16 21.04
C ALA A 464 6.48 14.75 21.35
N GLU A 465 7.24 14.12 22.26
CA GLU A 465 8.58 14.57 22.70
C GLU A 465 9.70 13.80 22.00
N LEU A 466 9.37 12.78 21.20
CA LEU A 466 10.36 11.94 20.54
C LEU A 466 11.15 12.76 19.51
N PRO A 467 12.49 12.83 19.59
CA PRO A 467 13.28 13.51 18.57
C PRO A 467 13.17 12.79 17.23
N VAL A 468 12.46 13.38 16.26
CA VAL A 468 12.17 12.76 14.95
C VAL A 468 13.44 12.32 14.22
N ARG A 469 14.54 13.07 14.38
CA ARG A 469 15.84 12.70 13.81
C ARG A 469 16.31 11.31 14.24
N GLN A 470 16.08 10.94 15.50
CA GLN A 470 16.48 9.62 16.01
C GLN A 470 15.61 8.52 15.43
N LEU A 471 14.31 8.77 15.30
CA LEU A 471 13.40 7.84 14.62
C LEU A 471 13.83 7.62 13.17
N GLN A 472 14.09 8.69 12.42
CA GLN A 472 14.57 8.63 11.04
C GLN A 472 15.90 7.87 10.91
N GLN A 473 16.86 8.15 11.79
CA GLN A 473 18.14 7.44 11.81
C GLN A 473 17.93 5.95 12.14
N ALA A 474 17.06 5.61 13.07
CA ALA A 474 16.77 4.23 13.41
C ALA A 474 16.03 3.49 12.27
N LEU A 475 15.11 4.14 11.56
CA LEU A 475 14.44 3.61 10.36
C LEU A 475 15.43 3.28 9.25
N ILE A 476 16.31 4.24 8.91
CA ILE A 476 17.33 4.07 7.86
C ILE A 476 18.34 2.98 8.23
N ASN A 477 18.68 2.87 9.53
CA ASN A 477 19.68 1.95 10.02
C ASN A 477 19.14 0.57 10.43
N ASP A 478 17.83 0.32 10.31
CA ASP A 478 17.23 -0.97 10.63
C ASP A 478 17.95 -2.12 9.88
N GLY A 479 18.32 -3.15 10.63
CA GLY A 479 19.16 -4.26 10.12
C GLY A 479 18.41 -5.28 9.27
N VAL A 480 17.07 -5.29 9.32
CA VAL A 480 16.22 -6.27 8.63
C VAL A 480 15.40 -5.59 7.52
N ALA A 481 14.86 -4.42 7.83
CA ALA A 481 13.92 -3.69 7.01
C ALA A 481 14.25 -2.19 6.99
N PRO A 482 15.42 -1.77 6.44
CA PRO A 482 15.80 -0.36 6.38
C PRO A 482 14.75 0.43 5.59
N ALA A 483 14.22 1.50 6.18
CA ALA A 483 13.15 2.33 5.62
C ALA A 483 13.67 3.73 5.27
N GLY A 484 13.45 4.16 4.03
CA GLY A 484 13.84 5.48 3.55
C GLY A 484 12.72 6.49 3.76
N PRO A 485 12.92 7.54 4.58
CA PRO A 485 11.89 8.55 4.80
C PRO A 485 11.78 9.57 3.66
N LEU A 486 12.75 9.62 2.74
CA LEU A 486 12.79 10.61 1.66
C LEU A 486 12.65 9.98 0.27
N PRO A 487 11.96 10.67 -0.67
CA PRO A 487 11.66 10.16 -2.00
C PRO A 487 12.85 10.31 -2.94
N LEU A 488 14.00 9.73 -2.57
CA LEU A 488 15.15 9.61 -3.47
C LEU A 488 14.76 8.74 -4.65
N TRP A 489 14.85 9.29 -5.85
CA TRP A 489 14.39 8.64 -7.09
C TRP A 489 15.51 7.88 -7.80
N ASP A 490 16.72 8.40 -7.67
CA ASP A 490 17.92 7.98 -8.39
C ASP A 490 18.78 6.99 -7.60
N THR A 491 18.26 6.43 -6.50
CA THR A 491 19.04 5.53 -5.65
C THR A 491 18.21 4.32 -5.27
N PRO A 492 18.42 3.16 -5.90
CA PRO A 492 17.68 1.97 -5.53
C PRO A 492 18.04 1.52 -4.11
N TRP A 493 17.10 0.90 -3.40
CA TRP A 493 17.24 0.50 -1.98
C TRP A 493 18.50 -0.34 -1.69
N HIS A 494 18.95 -1.12 -2.68
CA HIS A 494 20.09 -2.02 -2.59
C HIS A 494 21.43 -1.36 -2.96
N HIS A 495 21.43 -0.08 -3.34
CA HIS A 495 22.68 0.63 -3.63
C HIS A 495 23.46 0.83 -2.32
N HIS A 496 24.78 0.59 -2.34
CA HIS A 496 25.63 0.70 -1.15
C HIS A 496 25.60 2.10 -0.52
N ALA A 497 25.44 3.15 -1.33
CA ALA A 497 25.31 4.54 -0.87
C ALA A 497 23.89 4.94 -0.43
N TRP A 498 22.85 4.11 -0.63
CA TRP A 498 21.45 4.46 -0.35
C TRP A 498 21.27 5.03 1.06
N ARG A 499 21.87 4.36 2.06
CA ARG A 499 21.84 4.78 3.46
C ARG A 499 22.45 6.16 3.67
N GLN A 500 23.66 6.37 3.15
CA GLN A 500 24.38 7.64 3.29
C GLN A 500 23.62 8.78 2.59
N ARG A 501 23.01 8.51 1.43
CA ARG A 501 22.25 9.49 0.66
C ARG A 501 20.95 9.90 1.37
N GLN A 502 20.22 8.94 1.96
CA GLN A 502 19.06 9.24 2.81
C GLN A 502 19.47 10.14 3.99
N LEU A 503 20.59 9.82 4.66
CA LEU A 503 21.10 10.62 5.79
C LEU A 503 21.57 12.02 5.36
N ALA A 504 22.21 12.15 4.20
CA ALA A 504 22.66 13.42 3.65
C ALA A 504 21.46 14.32 3.31
N ALA A 505 20.47 13.79 2.60
CA ALA A 505 19.24 14.50 2.25
C ALA A 505 18.41 14.88 3.48
N LEU A 506 18.46 14.07 4.54
CA LEU A 506 17.85 14.40 5.82
C LEU A 506 18.57 15.55 6.54
N ALA A 507 19.89 15.61 6.45
CA ALA A 507 20.71 16.66 7.07
C ALA A 507 20.59 17.98 6.32
N ASP A 508 20.52 17.93 5.00
CA ASP A 508 20.32 19.08 4.11
C ASP A 508 19.27 18.74 3.02
N PRO A 509 17.98 19.02 3.28
CA PRO A 509 16.91 18.77 2.31
C PRO A 509 17.04 19.57 1.02
N ALA A 510 17.80 20.67 1.01
CA ALA A 510 18.03 21.47 -0.20
C ALA A 510 18.86 20.72 -1.25
N LEU A 511 19.54 19.64 -0.86
CA LEU A 511 20.22 18.75 -1.79
C LEU A 511 19.22 18.03 -2.70
N LEU A 512 17.98 17.78 -2.28
CA LEU A 512 17.02 17.02 -3.08
C LEU A 512 16.27 17.96 -4.04
N ASP A 513 16.52 17.82 -5.34
CA ASP A 513 15.87 18.62 -6.36
C ASP A 513 14.40 18.21 -6.59
N ALA A 514 13.66 19.03 -7.34
CA ALA A 514 12.26 18.77 -7.67
C ALA A 514 12.04 17.52 -8.56
N GLY A 515 13.11 16.93 -9.09
CA GLY A 515 13.12 15.65 -9.79
C GLY A 515 13.33 14.44 -8.86
N GLY A 516 13.58 14.67 -7.57
CA GLY A 516 13.88 13.61 -6.61
C GLY A 516 15.32 13.11 -6.68
N GLN A 517 16.25 13.90 -7.22
CA GLN A 517 17.68 13.57 -7.31
C GLN A 517 18.51 14.45 -6.36
N LEU A 518 19.61 13.92 -5.80
CA LEU A 518 20.50 14.75 -4.99
C LEU A 518 21.47 15.56 -5.86
N ASP A 519 21.52 16.87 -5.63
CA ASP A 519 22.41 17.83 -6.29
C ASP A 519 23.84 17.71 -5.72
N GLY A 520 24.85 17.71 -6.59
CA GLY A 520 26.27 17.55 -6.20
C GLY A 520 26.98 16.27 -6.67
N ALA A 521 26.30 15.33 -7.31
CA ALA A 521 26.94 14.34 -8.19
C ALA A 521 27.15 15.00 -9.56
N GLN A 522 28.36 14.96 -10.14
CA GLN A 522 28.65 15.65 -11.40
C GLN A 522 27.77 15.10 -12.54
N LYS A 523 26.64 15.78 -12.83
CA LYS A 523 25.63 15.39 -13.82
C LYS A 523 26.20 15.46 -15.25
N ARG A 524 26.81 14.37 -15.71
CA ARG A 524 26.88 14.02 -17.14
C ARG A 524 26.05 12.75 -17.39
N PRO A 525 25.41 12.62 -18.57
CA PRO A 525 24.74 11.38 -18.95
C PRO A 525 25.69 10.17 -18.83
N GLY A 526 25.33 9.18 -18.01
CA GLY A 526 26.14 7.97 -17.76
C GLY A 526 27.02 8.00 -16.50
N ALA A 527 26.91 8.99 -15.61
CA ALA A 527 27.60 8.99 -14.33
C ALA A 527 26.92 8.05 -13.30
N LEU A 528 27.58 6.91 -13.05
CA LEU A 528 27.19 5.79 -12.17
C LEU A 528 27.41 6.05 -10.65
N GLU A 529 27.38 7.30 -10.19
CA GLU A 529 27.59 7.61 -8.75
C GLU A 529 26.30 7.47 -7.93
N ALA A 530 25.15 7.58 -8.59
CA ALA A 530 23.83 7.55 -7.97
C ALA A 530 23.07 6.23 -8.20
N ASP A 531 23.19 5.71 -9.43
CA ASP A 531 22.62 4.45 -9.87
C ASP A 531 23.70 3.36 -9.91
N LEU A 532 23.29 2.09 -9.74
CA LEU A 532 24.13 0.97 -10.17
C LEU A 532 24.27 0.96 -11.70
N ALA A 533 25.26 0.24 -12.23
CA ALA A 533 25.26 -0.01 -13.68
C ALA A 533 23.96 -0.72 -14.08
N PRO A 534 23.40 -0.46 -15.28
CA PRO A 534 22.18 -1.11 -15.72
C PRO A 534 22.33 -2.64 -15.87
N THR A 535 23.54 -3.18 -15.72
CA THR A 535 23.87 -4.62 -15.67
C THR A 535 23.93 -5.19 -14.24
N GLN A 536 23.83 -4.37 -13.20
CA GLN A 536 24.15 -4.71 -11.80
C GLN A 536 22.94 -4.78 -10.87
N ALA A 537 21.70 -4.62 -11.35
CA ALA A 537 20.53 -4.83 -10.51
C ALA A 537 20.46 -6.30 -10.02
N PRO A 538 19.86 -6.56 -8.83
CA PRO A 538 19.67 -7.91 -8.33
C PRO A 538 18.94 -8.81 -9.33
N ALA A 539 19.33 -10.07 -9.36
CA ALA A 539 18.63 -11.06 -10.16
C ALA A 539 17.19 -11.22 -9.63
N THR A 540 16.23 -11.27 -10.53
CA THR A 540 14.85 -11.59 -10.18
C THR A 540 14.54 -13.03 -10.59
N ALA A 541 13.72 -13.74 -9.80
CA ALA A 541 13.20 -15.03 -10.21
C ALA A 541 12.46 -14.91 -11.56
N HIS A 542 12.54 -15.95 -12.39
CA HIS A 542 11.88 -16.01 -13.71
C HIS A 542 12.35 -15.00 -14.75
N GLU A 543 13.43 -14.25 -14.52
CA GLU A 543 14.02 -13.41 -15.58
C GLU A 543 14.58 -14.29 -16.70
N GLN A 544 14.34 -13.87 -17.95
CA GLN A 544 14.81 -14.54 -19.16
C GLN A 544 15.60 -13.54 -20.01
N LEU A 545 16.46 -14.06 -20.88
CA LEU A 545 17.17 -13.25 -21.86
C LEU A 545 16.27 -12.97 -23.08
N TRP A 546 16.11 -11.69 -23.40
CA TRP A 546 15.37 -11.19 -24.55
C TRP A 546 16.31 -10.43 -25.48
N SER A 547 16.16 -10.64 -26.80
CA SER A 547 16.95 -9.98 -27.83
C SER A 547 16.08 -9.37 -28.91
N GLY A 548 16.31 -8.11 -29.24
CA GLY A 548 15.50 -7.39 -30.22
C GLY A 548 15.95 -5.95 -30.46
N ALA A 549 15.28 -5.27 -31.38
CA ALA A 549 15.49 -3.85 -31.60
C ALA A 549 14.67 -3.05 -30.59
N LEU A 550 15.29 -2.06 -29.96
CA LEU A 550 14.62 -1.14 -29.04
C LEU A 550 13.99 0.01 -29.82
N VAL A 551 12.71 0.27 -29.57
CA VAL A 551 11.92 1.29 -30.27
C VAL A 551 11.20 2.16 -29.25
N GLY A 552 11.33 3.48 -29.35
CA GLY A 552 10.51 4.41 -28.56
C GLY A 552 9.09 4.48 -29.12
N ASP A 553 8.08 4.59 -28.27
CA ASP A 553 6.67 4.68 -28.69
C ASP A 553 6.19 6.12 -29.01
N GLY A 554 7.08 7.11 -28.86
CA GLY A 554 6.77 8.53 -29.07
C GLY A 554 5.98 9.20 -27.93
N GLN A 555 5.62 8.47 -26.88
CA GLN A 555 4.84 8.91 -25.71
C GLN A 555 5.60 8.72 -24.38
N GLY A 556 6.92 8.58 -24.46
CA GLY A 556 7.81 8.34 -23.32
C GLY A 556 7.89 6.89 -22.86
N GLY A 557 7.34 5.95 -23.63
CA GLY A 557 7.48 4.52 -23.44
C GLY A 557 8.42 3.86 -24.46
N TYR A 558 8.68 2.57 -24.24
CA TYR A 558 9.66 1.81 -25.01
C TYR A 558 9.09 0.43 -25.35
N GLN A 559 9.51 -0.11 -26.48
CA GLN A 559 9.12 -1.42 -26.97
C GLN A 559 10.34 -2.21 -27.43
N LEU A 560 10.32 -3.52 -27.20
CA LEU A 560 11.26 -4.46 -27.81
C LEU A 560 10.58 -5.15 -28.99
N ASP A 561 11.15 -4.97 -30.18
CA ASP A 561 10.81 -5.70 -31.40
C ASP A 561 11.70 -6.95 -31.48
N SER A 562 11.17 -8.11 -31.06
CA SER A 562 11.98 -9.32 -30.91
C SER A 562 12.41 -9.91 -32.25
N SER A 563 13.69 -10.31 -32.34
CA SER A 563 14.21 -11.09 -33.48
C SER A 563 14.05 -12.60 -33.27
N SER A 564 13.98 -13.05 -32.02
CA SER A 564 13.69 -14.43 -31.65
C SER A 564 12.19 -14.69 -31.67
N ALA A 565 11.77 -15.74 -32.36
CA ALA A 565 10.42 -16.26 -32.32
C ALA A 565 10.02 -16.57 -30.87
N CYS A 566 8.92 -15.97 -30.40
CA CYS A 566 8.16 -16.54 -29.29
C CYS A 566 7.83 -18.01 -29.62
N PRO A 567 7.56 -18.87 -28.62
CA PRO A 567 6.88 -20.14 -28.89
C PRO A 567 5.61 -19.85 -29.70
N GLY A 568 5.62 -20.17 -31.01
CA GLY A 568 4.55 -19.78 -31.95
C GLY A 568 4.95 -18.88 -33.15
N GLY A 569 6.21 -18.45 -33.30
CA GLY A 569 6.75 -17.99 -34.59
C GLY A 569 6.40 -16.57 -35.09
N ALA A 570 5.56 -15.81 -34.39
CA ALA A 570 5.22 -14.44 -34.80
C ALA A 570 6.18 -13.39 -34.20
N ARG A 571 6.59 -12.41 -35.03
CA ARG A 571 7.31 -11.20 -34.58
C ARG A 571 6.37 -10.38 -33.68
N ARG A 572 6.72 -10.23 -32.41
CA ARG A 572 5.88 -9.55 -31.41
C ARG A 572 6.63 -8.34 -30.86
N ARG A 573 5.93 -7.20 -30.83
CA ARG A 573 6.39 -6.01 -30.10
C ARG A 573 5.92 -6.10 -28.66
N TRP A 574 6.85 -5.94 -27.73
CA TRP A 574 6.57 -5.97 -26.31
C TRP A 574 6.79 -4.59 -25.69
N PRO A 575 5.77 -3.96 -25.08
CA PRO A 575 5.97 -2.85 -24.16
C PRO A 575 6.99 -3.21 -23.09
N LEU A 576 7.93 -2.31 -22.83
CA LEU A 576 8.93 -2.47 -21.78
C LEU A 576 8.55 -1.60 -20.59
N ILE A 577 8.63 -2.18 -19.40
CA ILE A 577 8.63 -1.43 -18.15
C ILE A 577 9.89 -1.71 -17.34
N THR A 578 10.24 -0.83 -16.39
CA THR A 578 11.30 -1.12 -15.43
C THR A 578 11.04 -0.46 -14.08
N LEU A 579 11.50 -1.12 -13.03
CA LEU A 579 11.46 -0.64 -11.65
C LEU A 579 12.82 -0.07 -11.20
N GLU A 580 13.85 -0.19 -12.05
CA GLU A 580 15.24 0.15 -11.71
C GLU A 580 15.68 1.50 -12.31
N PRO A 581 16.21 2.44 -11.50
CA PRO A 581 16.68 3.74 -11.98
C PRO A 581 17.71 3.66 -13.12
N ALA A 582 18.71 2.79 -12.98
CA ALA A 582 19.76 2.61 -13.98
C ALA A 582 19.20 2.20 -15.35
N VAL A 583 18.23 1.27 -15.36
CA VAL A 583 17.58 0.79 -16.57
C VAL A 583 16.64 1.86 -17.13
N HIS A 584 15.94 2.60 -16.27
CA HIS A 584 15.10 3.72 -16.69
C HIS A 584 15.91 4.78 -17.44
N HIS A 585 17.04 5.23 -16.87
CA HIS A 585 17.91 6.21 -17.52
C HIS A 585 18.52 5.67 -18.82
N TRP A 586 18.88 4.38 -18.85
CA TRP A 586 19.36 3.74 -20.08
C TRP A 586 18.27 3.71 -21.17
N LEU A 587 17.03 3.35 -20.82
CA LEU A 587 15.88 3.35 -21.72
C LEU A 587 15.51 4.77 -22.17
N ALA A 588 15.63 5.79 -21.33
CA ALA A 588 15.36 7.19 -21.72
C ALA A 588 16.23 7.67 -22.88
N GLN A 589 17.42 7.08 -23.05
CA GLN A 589 18.33 7.34 -24.15
C GLN A 589 18.09 6.41 -25.36
N ALA A 590 17.00 5.63 -25.37
CA ALA A 590 16.70 4.67 -26.42
C ALA A 590 16.44 5.30 -27.79
N ALA A 591 15.82 6.48 -27.83
CA ALA A 591 15.51 7.17 -29.09
C ALA A 591 16.79 7.43 -29.92
N GLU A 592 17.89 7.75 -29.24
CA GLU A 592 19.23 7.94 -29.82
C GLU A 592 19.89 6.62 -30.26
N ARG A 593 19.37 5.48 -29.81
CA ARG A 593 19.91 4.13 -30.00
C ARG A 593 19.08 3.26 -30.95
N THR A 594 17.99 3.79 -31.52
CA THR A 594 17.10 3.07 -32.44
C THR A 594 17.83 2.49 -33.67
N SER A 595 19.03 2.98 -33.99
CA SER A 595 19.92 2.52 -35.08
C SER A 595 21.09 1.64 -34.62
N ALA A 596 21.22 1.32 -33.33
CA ALA A 596 22.42 0.69 -32.74
C ALA A 596 22.47 -0.85 -32.75
N GLY A 597 21.56 -1.51 -33.48
CA GLY A 597 21.48 -2.98 -33.54
C GLY A 597 20.69 -3.61 -32.37
N PRO A 598 20.65 -4.96 -32.28
CA PRO A 598 19.86 -5.65 -31.27
C PRO A 598 20.43 -5.45 -29.86
N VAL A 599 19.54 -5.21 -28.90
CA VAL A 599 19.86 -5.11 -27.46
C VAL A 599 19.52 -6.44 -26.75
N GLN A 600 20.27 -6.75 -25.70
CA GLN A 600 20.07 -7.93 -24.86
C GLN A 600 19.61 -7.51 -23.46
N LEU A 601 18.39 -7.90 -23.10
CA LEU A 601 17.72 -7.50 -21.86
C LEU A 601 17.41 -8.75 -21.03
N LEU A 602 17.69 -8.69 -19.73
CA LEU A 602 17.12 -9.64 -18.76
C LEU A 602 15.78 -9.05 -18.29
N ALA A 603 14.71 -9.80 -18.50
CA ALA A 603 13.35 -9.33 -18.21
C ALA A 603 12.42 -10.48 -17.81
N VAL A 604 11.43 -10.15 -16.98
CA VAL A 604 10.31 -11.04 -16.64
C VAL A 604 9.12 -10.69 -17.54
N ALA A 605 8.55 -11.68 -18.21
CA ALA A 605 7.36 -11.46 -19.04
C ALA A 605 6.10 -11.54 -18.19
N ASN A 606 5.26 -10.50 -18.29
CA ASN A 606 3.90 -10.51 -17.76
C ASN A 606 2.92 -10.57 -18.95
N PRO A 607 2.35 -11.74 -19.26
CA PRO A 607 1.45 -11.89 -20.40
C PRO A 607 0.10 -11.17 -20.21
N TRP A 608 -0.28 -10.84 -18.97
CA TRP A 608 -1.56 -10.23 -18.63
C TRP A 608 -1.51 -8.71 -18.62
N GLY A 609 -0.37 -8.13 -18.22
CA GLY A 609 0.00 -6.72 -18.46
C GLY A 609 0.42 -6.41 -19.92
N PRO A 610 0.25 -7.37 -20.83
CA PRO A 610 1.23 -7.72 -21.88
C PRO A 610 2.50 -6.85 -21.96
N TRP A 611 3.39 -6.91 -20.95
CA TRP A 611 4.67 -6.19 -20.94
C TRP A 611 5.85 -7.08 -20.54
N LEU A 612 7.06 -6.63 -20.86
CA LEU A 612 8.31 -7.17 -20.30
C LEU A 612 8.82 -6.21 -19.22
N ARG A 613 8.95 -6.70 -17.99
CA ARG A 613 9.58 -5.95 -16.91
C ARG A 613 11.08 -6.18 -16.93
N VAL A 614 11.82 -5.20 -17.45
CA VAL A 614 13.28 -5.24 -17.60
C VAL A 614 13.92 -5.03 -16.23
N THR A 615 14.71 -6.02 -15.80
CA THR A 615 15.44 -5.99 -14.52
C THR A 615 16.83 -5.41 -14.72
N ARG A 616 17.53 -5.81 -15.80
CA ARG A 616 18.89 -5.36 -16.12
C ARG A 616 19.27 -5.66 -17.57
N LEU A 617 20.36 -5.07 -18.03
CA LEU A 617 21.01 -5.43 -19.29
C LEU A 617 21.88 -6.67 -19.11
N GLN A 618 22.04 -7.44 -20.18
CA GLN A 618 23.07 -8.47 -20.21
C GLN A 618 24.46 -7.80 -20.27
N GLY A 619 25.30 -8.06 -19.27
CA GLY A 619 26.70 -7.60 -19.29
C GLY A 619 27.51 -8.33 -20.37
N PRO A 620 28.69 -7.79 -20.76
CA PRO A 620 29.62 -8.54 -21.61
C PRO A 620 29.92 -9.89 -20.95
N ALA A 621 29.89 -10.98 -21.72
CA ALA A 621 30.17 -12.31 -21.21
C ALA A 621 31.53 -12.27 -20.50
N THR A 622 31.52 -12.38 -19.18
CA THR A 622 32.75 -12.57 -18.43
C THR A 622 33.24 -13.96 -18.82
N SER A 623 34.28 -14.01 -19.64
CA SER A 623 35.00 -15.25 -19.91
C SER A 623 35.51 -15.76 -18.57
N ARG A 624 34.78 -16.69 -17.95
CA ARG A 624 35.32 -17.47 -16.84
C ARG A 624 36.41 -18.34 -17.44
N SER A 625 37.66 -17.96 -17.21
CA SER A 625 38.84 -18.80 -17.42
C SER A 625 38.85 -19.93 -16.40
#